data_AF-A0A1C3N6V6-F1
#
_entry.id   AF-A0A1C3N6V6-F1
#
_cell.length_a   1.000
_cell.length_b   1.000
_cell.length_c   1.000
_cell.angle_alpha   90.00
_cell.angle_beta   90.00
_cell.angle_gamma   90.00
#
_symmetry.space_group_name_H-M   'P 1'
#
loop_
_entity.id
_entity.type
_entity.pdbx_description
1 polymer ?
#
loop_
_entity_poly.entity_id
_entity_poly.type
_entity_poly.pdbx_seq_one_letter_code
_entity_poly.pdbx_strand_id
1 'polypeptide(L)'
;MGHKIDRVAVMVDGADWVAVRPEDFDRLDASRRQVGARAARATRLEHELRQARARLARIEAILAEAGPAGCACERLAAALGDDGPAARGVRSRRRS
;
A
#
# COMPACT_ATOMS: atom_id res chain seq x y z
N MET A 1 27.68 -4.61 4.47
CA MET A 1 28.01 -4.43 3.04
C MET A 1 27.42 -5.62 2.29
N GLY A 2 26.54 -5.40 1.31
CA GLY A 2 25.96 -6.50 0.54
C GLY A 2 26.97 -7.02 -0.48
N HIS A 3 27.43 -8.27 -0.33
CA HIS A 3 28.25 -8.92 -1.34
C HIS A 3 27.45 -9.01 -2.65
N LYS A 4 28.11 -8.63 -3.75
CA LYS A 4 27.56 -8.66 -5.10
C LYS A 4 27.22 -10.11 -5.46
N ILE A 5 26.08 -10.34 -6.09
CA ILE A 5 25.70 -11.68 -6.55
C ILE A 5 26.55 -12.01 -7.77
N ASP A 6 27.34 -13.06 -7.65
CA ASP A 6 28.14 -13.54 -8.77
C ASP A 6 27.24 -14.30 -9.73
N ARG A 7 27.19 -13.82 -10.98
CA ARG A 7 26.34 -14.35 -12.04
C ARG A 7 27.21 -14.75 -13.21
N VAL A 8 27.04 -15.98 -13.69
CA VAL A 8 27.73 -16.50 -14.88
C VAL A 8 26.69 -16.74 -15.95
N ALA A 9 26.85 -16.07 -17.10
CA ALA A 9 26.01 -16.36 -18.26
C ALA A 9 26.41 -17.73 -18.84
N VAL A 10 25.44 -18.59 -19.09
CA VAL A 10 25.63 -19.95 -19.60
C VAL A 10 24.58 -20.25 -20.67
N MET A 11 24.96 -20.98 -21.71
CA MET A 11 24.05 -21.40 -22.76
C MET A 11 23.59 -22.83 -22.48
N VAL A 12 22.28 -23.06 -22.40
CA VAL A 12 21.67 -24.39 -22.18
C VAL A 12 20.59 -24.57 -23.23
N ASP A 13 20.74 -25.63 -24.04
CA ASP A 13 19.82 -25.98 -25.13
C ASP A 13 19.54 -24.82 -26.12
N GLY A 14 20.58 -24.01 -26.40
CA GLY A 14 20.47 -22.86 -27.30
C GLY A 14 19.77 -21.64 -26.71
N ALA A 15 19.40 -21.66 -25.44
CA ALA A 15 18.89 -20.50 -24.71
C ALA A 15 19.97 -19.92 -23.79
N ASP A 16 19.91 -18.60 -23.57
CA ASP A 16 20.78 -17.90 -22.61
C ASP A 16 20.22 -18.02 -21.19
N TRP A 17 21.05 -18.52 -20.28
CA TRP A 17 20.75 -18.71 -18.87
C TRP A 17 21.76 -17.97 -18.00
N VAL A 18 21.40 -17.78 -16.74
CA VAL A 18 22.29 -17.23 -15.72
C VAL A 18 22.42 -18.24 -14.59
N ALA A 19 23.62 -18.80 -14.44
CA ALA A 19 23.98 -19.62 -13.30
C ALA A 19 24.26 -18.72 -12.09
N VAL A 20 23.66 -19.09 -10.96
CA VAL A 20 23.81 -18.40 -9.68
C VAL A 20 24.14 -19.45 -8.62
N ARG A 21 24.98 -19.10 -7.65
CA ARG A 21 25.25 -19.98 -6.50
C ARG A 21 23.95 -20.17 -5.70
N PRO A 22 23.68 -21.36 -5.14
CA PRO A 22 22.44 -21.61 -4.37
C PRO A 22 22.21 -20.57 -3.25
N GLU A 23 23.27 -20.17 -2.56
CA GLU A 23 23.25 -19.14 -1.51
C GLU A 23 22.71 -17.80 -2.02
N ASP A 24 23.12 -17.42 -3.23
CA ASP A 24 22.73 -16.17 -3.87
C ASP A 24 21.31 -16.24 -4.42
N PHE A 25 20.88 -17.43 -4.86
CA PHE A 25 19.48 -17.68 -5.22
C PHE A 25 18.55 -17.47 -4.01
N ASP A 26 18.89 -18.01 -2.84
CA ASP A 26 18.09 -17.83 -1.62
C ASP A 26 18.02 -16.35 -1.22
N ARG A 27 19.12 -15.61 -1.37
CA ARG A 27 19.17 -14.16 -1.15
C ARG A 27 18.29 -13.39 -2.14
N LEU A 28 18.31 -13.79 -3.42
CA LEU A 28 17.45 -13.21 -4.46
C LEU A 28 15.97 -13.47 -4.19
N ASP A 29 15.62 -14.70 -3.81
CA ASP A 29 14.24 -15.08 -3.51
C ASP A 29 13.72 -14.37 -2.25
N ALA A 30 14.55 -14.26 -1.20
CA ALA A 30 14.24 -13.45 -0.02
C ALA A 30 14.02 -11.97 -0.39
N SER A 31 14.88 -11.40 -1.22
CA SER A 31 14.74 -10.02 -1.71
C SER A 31 13.47 -9.85 -2.54
N ARG A 32 13.15 -10.80 -3.41
CA ARG A 32 11.92 -10.83 -4.21
C ARG A 32 10.68 -10.86 -3.33
N ARG A 33 10.65 -11.70 -2.29
CA ARG A 33 9.54 -11.75 -1.31
C ARG A 33 9.38 -10.42 -0.56
N GLN A 34 10.49 -9.81 -0.16
CA GLN A 34 10.45 -8.50 0.51
C GLN A 34 9.91 -7.40 -0.42
N VAL A 35 10.33 -7.37 -1.67
CA VAL A 35 9.81 -6.43 -2.68
C VAL A 35 8.32 -6.70 -2.93
N GLY A 36 7.90 -7.96 -3.06
CA GLY A 36 6.49 -8.32 -3.20
C GLY A 36 5.64 -7.87 -2.01
N ALA A 37 6.13 -8.05 -0.78
CA ALA A 37 5.44 -7.58 0.42
C ALA A 37 5.35 -6.04 0.47
N ARG A 38 6.40 -5.33 0.03
CA ARG A 38 6.39 -3.86 -0.08
C ARG A 38 5.43 -3.37 -1.17
N ALA A 39 5.37 -4.05 -2.32
CA ALA A 39 4.44 -3.73 -3.40
C ALA A 39 2.99 -3.90 -2.94
N ALA A 40 2.66 -5.01 -2.27
CA ALA A 40 1.34 -5.24 -1.71
C ALA A 40 0.94 -4.14 -0.69
N ARG A 41 1.87 -3.70 0.16
CA ARG A 41 1.65 -2.56 1.06
C ARG A 41 1.43 -1.25 0.31
N ALA A 42 2.21 -0.97 -0.73
CA ALA A 42 2.06 0.24 -1.54
C ALA A 42 0.68 0.28 -2.20
N THR A 43 0.26 -0.80 -2.84
CA THR A 43 -1.09 -0.91 -3.44
C THR A 43 -2.20 -0.69 -2.43
N ARG A 44 -2.06 -1.24 -1.22
CA ARG A 44 -3.02 -0.99 -0.13
C ARG A 44 -3.06 0.50 0.27
N LEU A 45 -1.91 1.13 0.46
CA LEU A 45 -1.82 2.55 0.82
C LEU A 45 -2.39 3.46 -0.29
N GLU A 46 -2.15 3.12 -1.57
CA GLU A 46 -2.75 3.82 -2.71
C GLU A 46 -4.27 3.73 -2.71
N HIS A 47 -4.81 2.55 -2.38
CA HIS A 47 -6.25 2.36 -2.25
C HIS A 47 -6.82 3.20 -1.09
N GLU A 48 -6.19 3.17 0.08
CA GLU A 48 -6.56 3.99 1.24
C GLU A 48 -6.50 5.50 0.91
N LEU A 49 -5.46 5.94 0.19
CA LEU A 49 -5.33 7.33 -0.26
C LEU A 49 -6.45 7.74 -1.23
N ARG A 50 -6.81 6.86 -2.17
CA ARG A 50 -7.91 7.11 -3.11
C ARG A 50 -9.24 7.24 -2.38
N GLN A 51 -9.50 6.37 -1.40
CA GLN A 51 -10.70 6.46 -0.56
C GLN A 51 -10.74 7.75 0.26
N ALA A 52 -9.62 8.14 0.88
CA ALA A 52 -9.52 9.38 1.65
C ALA A 52 -9.78 10.62 0.78
N ARG A 53 -9.21 10.67 -0.43
CA ARG A 53 -9.45 11.75 -1.39
C ARG A 53 -10.91 11.84 -1.83
N ALA A 54 -11.54 10.70 -2.11
CA ALA A 54 -12.96 10.66 -2.46
C ALA A 54 -13.86 11.13 -1.29
N ARG A 55 -13.50 10.79 -0.05
CA ARG A 55 -14.21 11.27 1.15
C ARG A 55 -14.05 12.78 1.33
N LEU A 56 -12.84 13.32 1.13
CA LEU A 56 -12.60 14.77 1.18
C LEU A 56 -13.42 15.52 0.13
N ALA A 57 -13.40 15.07 -1.12
CA ALA A 57 -14.17 15.69 -2.20
C ALA A 57 -15.69 15.70 -1.90
N ARG A 58 -16.21 14.63 -1.29
CA ARG A 58 -17.61 14.57 -0.83
C ARG A 58 -17.91 15.59 0.26
N ILE A 59 -17.01 15.75 1.24
CA ILE A 59 -17.15 16.74 2.31
C ILE A 59 -17.12 18.17 1.74
N GLU A 60 -16.18 18.46 0.85
CA GLU A 60 -16.08 19.76 0.18
C GLU A 60 -17.34 20.08 -0.62
N ALA A 61 -17.91 19.11 -1.34
CA ALA A 61 -19.19 19.27 -2.03
C ALA A 61 -20.35 19.56 -1.07
N ILE A 62 -20.44 18.83 0.04
CA ILE A 62 -21.47 19.07 1.07
C ILE A 62 -21.36 20.49 1.64
N LEU A 63 -20.13 20.96 1.91
CA LEU A 63 -19.89 22.31 2.42
C LEU A 63 -20.20 23.39 1.39
N ALA A 64 -19.90 23.15 0.12
CA ALA A 64 -20.20 24.09 -0.96
C ALA A 64 -21.72 24.25 -1.21
N GLU A 65 -22.48 23.17 -1.05
CA GLU A 65 -23.95 23.18 -1.19
C GLU A 65 -24.69 23.67 0.06
N ALA A 66 -24.01 23.70 1.21
CA ALA A 66 -24.59 24.10 2.48
C ALA A 66 -24.84 25.61 2.53
N GLY A 67 -26.05 26.03 2.17
CA GLY A 67 -26.59 27.32 2.60
C GLY A 67 -26.82 27.36 4.13
N PRO A 68 -27.17 28.54 4.70
CA PRO A 68 -27.23 28.78 6.16
C PRO A 68 -28.27 27.95 6.94
N ALA A 69 -29.01 27.04 6.29
CA ALA A 69 -30.06 26.24 6.90
C ALA A 69 -29.61 24.77 7.08
N GLY A 70 -29.00 24.47 8.24
CA GLY A 70 -29.16 23.24 9.03
C GLY A 70 -28.81 21.84 8.47
N CYS A 71 -28.82 21.57 7.16
CA CYS A 71 -28.72 20.21 6.61
C CYS A 71 -27.27 19.72 6.41
N ALA A 72 -26.28 20.61 6.55
CA ALA A 72 -24.87 20.29 6.35
C ALA A 72 -24.33 19.32 7.41
N CYS A 73 -24.75 19.50 8.67
CA CYS A 73 -24.22 18.72 9.79
C CYS A 73 -24.56 17.23 9.68
N GLU A 74 -25.78 16.86 9.28
CA GLU A 74 -26.19 15.46 9.10
C GLU A 74 -25.47 14.82 7.91
N ARG A 75 -25.33 15.55 6.80
CA ARG A 75 -24.61 15.09 5.60
C ARG A 75 -23.12 14.89 5.89
N LEU A 76 -22.51 15.79 6.67
CA LEU A 76 -21.12 15.66 7.13
C LEU A 76 -20.95 14.47 8.07
N ALA A 77 -21.87 14.27 9.02
CA ALA A 77 -21.84 13.13 9.92
C ALA A 77 -21.89 11.80 9.15
N ALA A 78 -22.73 11.71 8.11
CA ALA A 78 -22.78 10.53 7.23
C ALA A 78 -21.47 10.34 6.43
N ALA A 79 -20.92 11.42 5.86
CA ALA A 79 -19.63 11.36 5.15
C ALA A 79 -18.45 11.00 6.07
N LEU A 80 -18.57 11.29 7.37
CA LEU A 80 -17.57 10.96 8.38
C LEU A 80 -17.77 9.56 9.01
N GLY A 81 -19.00 9.05 9.06
CA GLY A 81 -19.31 7.71 9.57
C GLY A 81 -18.99 6.56 8.60
N ASP A 82 -18.69 6.89 7.34
CA ASP A 82 -18.18 5.96 6.31
C ASP A 82 -16.71 5.60 6.62
N ASP A 83 -16.50 4.98 7.77
CA ASP A 83 -15.21 4.48 8.24
C ASP A 83 -14.91 3.18 7.49
N GLY A 84 -14.32 3.36 6.31
CA GLY A 84 -13.56 2.32 5.64
C GLY A 84 -12.50 1.71 6.58
N PRO A 85 -11.94 0.54 6.21
CA PRO A 85 -11.14 -0.33 7.09
C PRO A 85 -9.88 0.31 7.72
N ALA A 86 -9.52 1.54 7.34
CA ALA A 86 -8.42 2.32 7.90
C ALA A 86 -8.64 2.76 9.37
N ALA A 87 -9.89 2.96 9.82
CA ALA A 87 -10.16 3.46 11.18
C ALA A 87 -9.90 2.44 12.31
N ARG A 88 -9.77 1.13 11.99
CA ARG A 88 -9.55 0.07 13.00
C ARG A 88 -8.09 -0.09 13.44
N GLY A 89 -7.13 0.60 12.80
CA GLY A 89 -5.69 0.37 13.02
C GLY A 89 -5.06 1.12 14.20
N VAL A 90 -5.70 2.15 14.75
CA VAL A 90 -5.11 3.03 15.79
C VAL A 90 -5.70 2.75 17.17
N ARG A 91 -5.80 1.47 17.56
CA ARG A 91 -5.96 1.13 18.98
C ARG A 91 -4.58 0.97 19.61
N SER A 92 -4.09 2.11 20.09
CA SER A 92 -3.11 2.28 21.18
C SER A 92 -2.57 0.96 21.77
N ARG A 93 -1.35 0.60 21.41
CA ARG A 93 -0.49 -0.27 22.24
C ARG A 93 -0.08 0.53 23.48
N ARG A 94 -0.94 0.59 24.50
CA ARG A 94 -0.50 0.83 25.87
C ARG A 94 -0.26 -0.55 26.49
N ARG A 95 1.01 -0.94 26.52
CA ARG A 95 1.48 -2.10 27.29
C ARG A 95 1.85 -1.54 28.67
N SER A 96 1.06 -1.87 29.68
CA SER A 96 1.49 -1.85 31.09
C SER A 96 2.50 -2.96 31.34
#